data_AF-A0AAU6FA54-F1
#
_entry.id   AF-A0AAU6FA54-F1
#
_cell.length_a   1.000
_cell.length_b   1.000
_cell.length_c   1.000
_cell.angle_alpha   90.00
_cell.angle_beta   90.00
_cell.angle_gamma   90.00
#
_symmetry.space_group_name_H-M   'P 1'
#
loop_
_entity.id
_entity.type
_entity.pdbx_description
1 polymer ?
#
loop_
_entity_poly.entity_id
_entity_poly.type
_entity_poly.pdbx_seq_one_letter_code
_entity_poly.pdbx_strand_id
1 'polypeptide(L)' 'MPAVNVKFSEEELDTVRTQAAAAGQSLGAYIAAAAVRDHQRRHFVSTALKAYDRLRPEFLDLDPEDLGAPQQGQAAA' A
#
# COMPACT_ATOMS: atom_id res chain seq x y z
N MET A 1 0.01 -16.09 20.67
CA MET A 1 -0.47 -14.73 20.35
C MET A 1 -1.67 -14.43 21.23
N PRO A 2 -1.81 -13.24 21.83
CA PRO A 2 -3.03 -12.84 22.50
C PRO A 2 -4.18 -12.86 21.47
N ALA A 3 -5.29 -13.52 21.80
CA ALA A 3 -6.46 -13.59 20.93
C ALA A 3 -7.22 -12.27 21.01
N VAL A 4 -7.28 -11.53 19.89
CA VAL A 4 -8.14 -10.35 19.76
C VAL A 4 -9.50 -10.83 19.25
N ASN A 5 -10.54 -10.70 20.08
CA ASN A 5 -11.91 -11.03 19.68
C ASN A 5 -12.48 -9.90 18.82
N VAL A 6 -12.21 -9.95 17.51
CA VAL A 6 -12.83 -9.06 16.53
C VAL A 6 -14.13 -9.69 16.07
N LYS A 7 -15.25 -8.99 16.26
CA LYS A 7 -16.54 -9.38 15.69
C LYS A 7 -16.66 -8.73 14.31
N PHE A 8 -16.94 -9.54 13.31
CA PHE A 8 -17.26 -9.10 11.97
C PHE A 8 -18.75 -9.32 11.71
N SER A 9 -19.37 -8.44 10.93
CA SER A 9 -20.66 -8.74 10.32
C SER A 9 -20.52 -9.86 9.27
N GLU A 10 -21.64 -10.45 8.84
CA GLU A 10 -21.61 -11.47 7.77
C GLU A 10 -21.09 -10.89 6.44
N GLU A 11 -21.50 -9.67 6.11
CA GLU A 11 -21.04 -8.95 4.90
C GLU A 11 -19.53 -8.67 4.92
N GLU A 12 -19.01 -8.26 6.09
CA GLU A 12 -17.58 -8.05 6.29
C GLU A 12 -16.81 -9.37 6.16
N LEU A 13 -17.31 -10.47 6.73
CA LEU A 13 -16.69 -11.78 6.58
C LEU A 13 -16.66 -12.25 5.14
N ASP A 14 -17.73 -12.03 4.37
CA ASP A 14 -17.76 -12.41 2.96
C ASP A 14 -16.73 -11.64 2.12
N THR A 15 -16.62 -10.34 2.39
CA THR A 15 -15.60 -9.47 1.77
C THR A 15 -14.19 -9.95 2.10
N VAL A 16 -13.90 -10.22 3.38
CA VAL A 16 -12.56 -10.66 3.81
C VAL A 16 -12.24 -12.05 3.27
N ARG A 17 -13.23 -12.95 3.17
CA ARG A 17 -13.03 -14.28 2.55
C ARG A 17 -12.71 -14.17 1.06
N THR A 18 -13.45 -13.35 0.33
CA THR A 18 -13.19 -13.09 -1.10
C THR A 18 -11.76 -12.56 -1.30
N GLN A 19 -11.34 -11.60 -0.48
CA GLN A 19 -9.98 -11.05 -0.55
C GLN A 19 -8.90 -12.08 -0.14
N ALA A 20 -9.16 -12.90 0.88
CA ALA A 20 -8.24 -13.96 1.29
C ALA A 20 -8.07 -15.02 0.19
N ALA A 21 -9.17 -15.41 -0.47
CA ALA A 21 -9.16 -16.33 -1.60
C ALA A 21 -8.40 -15.74 -2.81
N ALA A 22 -8.61 -14.47 -3.13
CA ALA A 22 -7.86 -13.77 -4.18
C ALA A 22 -6.36 -13.70 -3.88
N ALA A 23 -5.98 -13.61 -2.60
CA ALA A 23 -4.59 -13.65 -2.15
C ALA A 23 -4.02 -15.09 -2.04
N GLY A 24 -4.83 -16.13 -2.25
CA GLY A 24 -4.43 -17.54 -2.06
C GLY A 24 -4.12 -17.90 -0.60
N GLN A 25 -4.68 -17.16 0.37
CA GLN A 25 -4.40 -17.32 1.80
C GLN A 25 -5.63 -17.87 2.54
N SER A 26 -5.40 -18.56 3.66
CA SER A 26 -6.50 -18.87 4.59
C SER A 26 -7.01 -17.58 5.26
N LEU A 27 -8.29 -17.55 5.63
CA LEU A 27 -8.89 -16.38 6.30
C LEU A 27 -8.11 -15.94 7.55
N GLY A 28 -7.71 -16.90 8.39
CA GLY A 28 -6.92 -16.62 9.59
C GLY A 28 -5.53 -16.04 9.28
N ALA A 29 -4.85 -16.58 8.27
CA ALA A 29 -3.55 -16.05 7.83
C ALA A 29 -3.69 -14.64 7.23
N TYR A 30 -4.75 -14.40 6.46
CA TYR A 30 -5.04 -13.11 5.85
C TYR A 30 -5.31 -12.02 6.90
N ILE A 31 -6.11 -12.34 7.93
CA ILE A 31 -6.38 -11.42 9.06
C ILE A 31 -5.11 -11.15 9.86
N ALA A 32 -4.33 -12.19 10.16
CA ALA A 32 -3.06 -12.02 10.89
C ALA A 32 -2.07 -11.13 10.11
N ALA A 33 -2.03 -11.27 8.79
CA ALA A 33 -1.18 -10.47 7.92
C ALA A 33 -1.68 -9.02 7.75
N ALA A 34 -2.96 -8.72 8.01
CA ALA A 34 -3.54 -7.41 7.80
C ALA A 34 -2.83 -6.31 8.62
N ALA A 35 -2.50 -6.59 9.88
CA ALA A 35 -1.75 -5.67 10.74
C ALA A 35 -0.34 -5.39 10.20
N VAL A 36 0.33 -6.42 9.67
CA VAL A 36 1.66 -6.29 9.06
C VAL A 36 1.59 -5.45 7.78
N ARG A 37 0.59 -5.69 6.92
CA ARG A 37 0.38 -4.89 5.70
C ARG A 37 0.11 -3.42 6.00
N ASP A 38 -0.71 -3.12 7.00
CA ASP A 38 -0.97 -1.72 7.36
C ASP A 38 0.27 -1.04 7.96
N HIS A 39 1.06 -1.76 8.77
CA HIS A 39 2.35 -1.23 9.24
C HIS A 39 3.30 -0.93 8.08
N GLN A 40 3.45 -1.86 7.12
CA GLN A 40 4.27 -1.67 5.91
C GLN A 40 3.78 -0.48 5.08
N ARG A 41 2.46 -0.33 4.91
CA ARG A 41 1.86 0.80 4.19
C ARG A 41 2.21 2.13 4.85
N ARG A 42 2.06 2.23 6.18
CA ARG A 42 2.41 3.45 6.94
C ARG A 42 3.90 3.77 6.81
N HIS A 43 4.76 2.75 6.89
CA HIS A 43 6.21 2.92 6.73
C HIS A 43 6.56 3.41 5.32
N PHE A 44 5.96 2.80 4.29
CA PHE A 44 6.13 3.21 2.90
C PHE A 44 5.74 4.67 2.70
N VAL A 45 4.54 5.07 3.13
CA VAL A 45 4.04 6.45 3.00
C VAL A 45 4.95 7.44 3.73
N SER A 46 5.35 7.13 4.96
CA SER A 46 6.28 7.98 5.73
C SER A 46 7.62 8.16 5.03
N THR A 47 8.17 7.08 4.46
CA THR A 47 9.44 7.13 3.73
C THR A 47 9.29 7.90 2.41
N ALA A 48 8.21 7.67 1.66
CA ALA A 48 7.93 8.37 0.42
C ALA A 48 7.74 9.89 0.64
N LEU A 49 7.06 10.28 1.72
CA LEU A 49 6.93 11.70 2.09
C LEU A 49 8.28 12.34 2.38
N LYS A 50 9.16 11.68 3.15
CA LYS A 50 10.52 12.18 3.40
C LYS A 50 11.33 12.34 2.11
N ALA A 51 11.21 11.37 1.19
CA ALA A 51 11.88 11.46 -0.10
C ALA A 51 11.33 12.62 -0.94
N TYR A 52 10.00 12.80 -0.94
CA TYR A 52 9.35 13.94 -1.60
C TYR A 52 9.83 15.26 -1.02
N ASP A 53 9.79 15.45 0.30
CA ASP A 53 10.23 16.70 0.94
C ASP A 53 11.69 17.03 0.64
N ARG A 54 12.55 16.00 0.52
CA ARG A 54 13.96 16.15 0.15
C ARG A 54 14.14 16.57 -1.30
N LEU A 55 13.44 15.92 -2.23
CA LEU A 55 13.64 16.11 -3.67
C LEU A 55 12.82 17.27 -4.25
N ARG A 56 11.74 17.67 -3.56
CA ARG A 56 10.83 18.73 -4.02
C ARG A 56 11.54 20.04 -4.35
N PRO A 57 12.51 20.56 -3.57
CA PRO A 57 13.23 21.77 -3.93
C PRO A 57 13.98 21.62 -5.26
N GLU A 58 14.66 20.47 -5.45
CA GLU A 58 15.38 20.17 -6.70
C GLU A 58 14.42 20.18 -7.91
N PHE A 59 13.20 19.66 -7.75
CA PHE A 59 12.18 19.70 -8.79
C PHE A 59 11.54 21.08 -9.02
N LEU A 60 11.49 21.93 -7.99
CA LEU A 60 10.95 23.29 -8.11
C LEU A 60 11.95 24.23 -8.80
N ASP A 61 13.24 23.93 -8.71
CA ASP A 61 14.33 24.70 -9.32
C ASP A 61 14.64 24.26 -10.76
N LEU A 62 13.97 23.21 -11.28
CA LEU A 62 14.13 22.75 -12.66
C LEU A 62 13.32 23.60 -13.64
N ASP A 63 13.95 23.96 -14.76
CA ASP A 63 13.24 24.57 -15.88
C ASP A 63 12.37 23.51 -16.57
N PRO A 64 11.15 23.86 -17.04
CA PRO A 64 10.24 22.90 -17.69
C PRO A 64 10.83 22.16 -18.90
N GLU A 65 11.87 22.71 -19.51
CA GLU A 65 12.61 22.13 -20.63
C GLU A 65 13.58 21.00 -20.22
N ASP A 66 13.98 20.94 -18.94
CA ASP A 66 14.77 19.85 -18.36
C ASP A 66 13.90 18.65 -17.95
N LEU A 67 12.59 18.86 -17.78
CA LEU A 67 11.61 17.80 -17.60
C LEU A 67 11.37 17.14 -18.96
N GLY A 68 12.24 16.20 -19.32
CA GLY A 68 12.08 15.38 -20.52
C GLY A 68 10.65 14.85 -20.65
N ALA A 69 10.20 14.61 -21.90
CA ALA A 69 8.82 14.19 -22.17
C ALA A 69 8.39 13.05 -21.23
N PRO A 70 7.20 13.12 -20.61
CA PRO A 70 6.75 12.10 -19.69
C PRO A 70 6.79 10.75 -20.38
N GLN A 71 7.69 9.87 -19.94
CA GLN A 71 7.67 8.48 -20.38
C GLN A 71 6.37 7.90 -19.84
N GLN A 72 5.37 7.75 -20.71
CA GLN A 72 4.20 6.94 -20.44
C GLN A 72 4.74 5.56 -20.05
N GLY A 73 4.65 5.25 -18.76
CA GLY A 73 5.22 4.03 -18.21
C GLY A 73 4.76 2.84 -19.03
N GLN A 74 5.71 2.03 -19.49
CA GLN A 74 5.42 0.66 -19.87
C GLN A 74 4.77 0.01 -18.65
N ALA A 75 3.44 -0.09 -18.69
CA ALA A 75 2.70 -0.94 -17.78
C ALA A 75 3.23 -2.36 -18.03
N ALA A 76 4.00 -2.87 -17.07
CA ALA A 76 4.51 -4.23 -17.11
C ALA A 76 3.33 -5.20 -17.29
N ALA A 77 3.39 -5.99 -18.36
CA ALA A 77 2.50 -7.10 -18.65
C ALA A 77 2.84 -8.33 -17.79
#